data_AF-A0A9E0ZS96-F1
#
_entry.id   AF-A0A9E0ZS96-F1
#
_cell.length_a   1.000
_cell.length_b   1.000
_cell.length_c   1.000
_cell.angle_alpha   90.00
_cell.angle_beta   90.00
_cell.angle_gamma   90.00
#
_symmetry.space_group_name_H-M   'P 1'
#
loop_
_entity.id
_entity.type
_entity.pdbx_description
1 polymer ?
#
loop_
_entity_poly.entity_id
_entity_poly.type
_entity_poly.pdbx_seq_one_letter_code
_entity_poly.pdbx_strand_id
1 'polypeptide(L)'
;MAYSRNDLNGMGTTVVAVIVRDAVAYIAHAGDSRAYTVKDYDVQQVTVDHSLVQNLVDRGEITKEQAEHHPNKNVITRAVGVDKRIDIDYSEVELDNNETLILCTDGLSNYVTNDEMVEDIKDGQYYAFADRLVKRANKNGGGDNITVVAITN
;
A
#
# COMPACT_ATOMS: atom_id res chain seq x y z
N MET A 1 24.59 3.27 -7.62
CA MET A 1 23.31 3.87 -7.18
C MET A 1 22.96 5.00 -8.13
N ALA A 2 21.69 5.41 -8.26
CA ALA A 2 21.19 6.38 -9.26
C ALA A 2 22.13 7.58 -9.55
N TYR A 3 22.76 8.16 -8.53
CA TYR A 3 23.74 9.26 -8.66
C TYR A 3 25.00 8.96 -9.49
N SER A 4 25.36 7.70 -9.74
CA SER A 4 26.53 7.31 -10.53
C SER A 4 26.26 7.20 -12.03
N ARG A 5 25.01 7.42 -12.47
CA ARG A 5 24.57 7.31 -13.86
C ARG A 5 23.65 8.49 -14.17
N ASN A 6 24.07 9.36 -15.07
CA ASN A 6 23.41 10.65 -15.31
C ASN A 6 21.98 10.50 -15.85
N ASP A 7 21.71 9.37 -16.52
CA ASP A 7 20.39 8.93 -17.02
C ASP A 7 19.44 8.44 -15.93
N LEU A 8 19.93 8.17 -14.71
CA LEU A 8 19.14 7.70 -13.56
C LEU A 8 18.94 8.79 -12.49
N ASN A 9 19.41 10.01 -12.76
CA ASN A 9 19.31 11.10 -11.79
C ASN A 9 17.85 11.48 -11.58
N GLY A 10 17.42 11.57 -10.31
CA GLY A 10 16.02 11.81 -9.93
C GLY A 10 15.12 10.56 -9.87
N MET A 11 15.65 9.36 -10.13
CA MET A 11 14.89 8.12 -9.90
C MET A 11 14.63 7.89 -8.41
N GLY A 12 13.41 7.48 -8.10
CA GLY A 12 12.99 7.09 -6.76
C GLY A 12 12.06 5.88 -6.77
N THR A 13 11.89 5.26 -5.62
CA THR A 13 10.94 4.16 -5.44
C THR A 13 10.26 4.27 -4.08
N THR A 14 9.02 3.81 -3.99
CA THR A 14 8.34 3.62 -2.72
C THR A 14 8.93 2.41 -2.00
N VAL A 15 8.63 2.28 -0.71
CA VAL A 15 8.91 1.07 0.04
C VAL A 15 7.80 0.87 1.06
N VAL A 16 7.33 -0.36 1.16
CA VAL A 16 6.59 -0.87 2.32
C VAL A 16 7.21 -2.21 2.66
N ALA A 17 7.69 -2.35 3.89
CA ALA A 17 8.38 -3.53 4.37
C ALA A 17 7.77 -3.98 5.69
N VAL A 18 7.77 -5.29 5.91
CA VAL A 18 7.28 -5.88 7.16
C VAL A 18 8.24 -6.94 7.66
N ILE A 19 8.44 -6.97 8.97
CA ILE A 19 8.99 -8.11 9.70
C ILE A 19 7.85 -8.66 10.56
N VAL A 20 7.57 -9.97 10.45
CA VAL A 20 6.58 -10.63 11.31
C VAL A 20 7.31 -11.50 12.32
N ARG A 21 7.05 -11.28 13.61
CA ARG A 21 7.64 -12.06 14.70
C ARG A 21 6.68 -12.13 15.87
N ASP A 22 6.51 -13.33 16.44
CA ASP A 22 5.70 -13.56 17.64
C ASP A 22 4.27 -13.00 17.50
N ALA A 23 3.66 -13.20 16.33
CA ALA A 23 2.35 -12.65 15.93
C ALA A 23 2.25 -11.11 15.88
N VAL A 24 3.37 -10.40 15.81
CA VAL A 24 3.40 -8.94 15.63
C VAL A 24 4.03 -8.60 14.29
N ALA A 25 3.37 -7.73 13.52
CA ALA A 25 3.88 -7.14 12.29
C ALA A 25 4.51 -5.77 12.58
N TYR A 26 5.82 -5.68 12.30
CA TYR A 26 6.61 -4.45 12.38
C TYR A 26 6.75 -3.88 10.98
N ILE A 27 6.08 -2.78 10.70
CA ILE A 27 5.93 -2.22 9.35
C ILE A 27 6.69 -0.90 9.26
N ALA A 28 7.44 -0.74 8.16
CA ALA A 28 8.14 0.49 7.83
C ALA A 28 7.83 0.88 6.38
N HIS A 29 7.46 2.14 6.13
CA HIS A 29 7.12 2.58 4.77
C HIS A 29 7.55 4.01 4.44
N ALA A 30 7.73 4.26 3.15
CA ALA A 30 7.82 5.58 2.55
C ALA A 30 7.26 5.57 1.13
N GLY A 31 6.46 6.59 0.80
CA GLY A 31 5.62 6.60 -0.40
C GLY A 31 4.17 6.22 -0.09
N ASP A 32 3.47 5.78 -1.13
CA ASP A 32 2.02 5.46 -1.17
C ASP A 32 1.73 3.98 -1.45
N SER A 33 2.75 3.12 -1.39
CA SER A 33 2.53 1.67 -1.23
C SER A 33 2.02 1.39 0.18
N ARG A 34 1.06 0.48 0.29
CA ARG A 34 0.23 0.36 1.50
C ARG A 34 0.37 -0.99 2.18
N ALA A 35 0.15 -1.00 3.49
CA ALA A 35 -0.15 -2.20 4.25
C ALA A 35 -1.58 -2.14 4.80
N TYR A 36 -2.28 -3.27 4.74
CA TYR A 36 -3.64 -3.45 5.23
C TYR A 36 -3.72 -4.67 6.14
N THR A 37 -4.47 -4.59 7.23
CA THR A 37 -4.97 -5.79 7.90
C THR A 37 -6.40 -6.05 7.46
N VAL A 38 -6.71 -7.32 7.27
CA VAL A 38 -8.05 -7.77 6.91
C VAL A 38 -8.48 -8.89 7.83
N LYS A 39 -9.62 -8.69 8.50
CA LYS A 39 -10.19 -9.64 9.45
C LYS A 39 -11.70 -9.70 9.27
N ASP A 40 -12.23 -10.89 9.04
CA ASP A 40 -13.63 -11.15 8.73
C ASP A 40 -14.15 -10.31 7.53
N TYR A 41 -14.68 -9.11 7.81
CA TYR A 41 -15.23 -8.17 6.84
C TYR A 41 -14.67 -6.76 6.98
N ASP A 42 -13.68 -6.57 7.85
CA ASP A 42 -13.07 -5.27 8.10
C ASP A 42 -11.70 -5.18 7.45
N VAL A 43 -11.44 -4.07 6.77
CA VAL A 43 -10.16 -3.75 6.12
C VAL A 43 -9.65 -2.47 6.73
N GLN A 44 -8.51 -2.55 7.40
CA GLN A 44 -7.87 -1.40 8.02
C GLN A 44 -6.55 -1.11 7.32
N GLN A 45 -6.42 0.10 6.78
CA GLN A 45 -5.16 0.58 6.26
C GLN A 45 -4.25 0.96 7.43
N VAL A 46 -3.08 0.30 7.50
CA VAL A 46 -2.10 0.50 8.58
C VAL A 46 -1.18 1.69 8.30
N THR A 47 -0.81 1.88 7.04
CA THR A 47 0.12 2.93 6.58
C THR A 47 -0.63 4.16 6.14
N VAL A 48 -0.12 5.36 6.40
CA VAL A 48 -0.66 6.61 5.82
C VAL A 48 0.14 6.98 4.59
N ASP A 49 -0.52 7.27 3.48
CA ASP A 49 0.15 7.56 2.20
C ASP A 49 1.00 8.83 2.30
N HIS A 50 2.25 8.76 1.85
CA HIS A 50 3.06 9.96 1.67
C HIS A 50 2.76 10.61 0.33
N SER A 51 1.56 11.15 0.15
CA SER A 51 1.11 11.79 -1.10
C SER A 51 0.65 13.23 -0.88
N LEU A 52 0.62 14.01 -1.96
CA LEU A 52 0.11 15.38 -1.93
C LEU A 52 -1.36 15.40 -1.48
N VAL A 53 -2.16 14.47 -1.99
CA VAL A 53 -3.59 14.41 -1.66
C VAL A 53 -3.83 14.01 -0.21
N GLN A 54 -3.01 13.12 0.36
CA GLN A 54 -3.09 12.81 1.79
C GLN A 54 -2.79 14.05 2.65
N ASN A 55 -1.75 14.83 2.29
CA ASN A 55 -1.46 16.08 3.00
C ASN A 55 -2.63 17.10 2.94
N LEU A 56 -3.37 17.14 1.83
CA LEU A 56 -4.55 18.00 1.70
C LEU A 56 -5.71 17.49 2.57
N VAL A 57 -5.91 16.18 2.64
CA VAL A 57 -6.90 15.55 3.53
C VAL A 57 -6.56 15.84 5.00
N ASP A 58 -5.30 15.67 5.40
CA ASP A 58 -4.84 15.88 6.78
C ASP A 58 -5.01 17.33 7.25
N ARG A 59 -4.93 18.28 6.31
CA ARG A 59 -5.19 19.73 6.56
C ARG A 59 -6.66 20.10 6.49
N GLY A 60 -7.54 19.16 6.13
CA GLY A 60 -8.97 19.39 5.94
C GLY A 60 -9.30 20.22 4.70
N GLU A 61 -8.38 20.32 3.74
CA GLU A 61 -8.59 21.07 2.49
C GLU A 61 -9.49 20.32 1.50
N ILE A 62 -9.44 18.98 1.53
CA ILE A 62 -10.30 18.09 0.74
C ILE A 62 -10.77 16.90 1.58
N THR A 63 -11.84 16.24 1.15
CA THR A 63 -12.29 14.97 1.75
C THR A 63 -11.52 13.78 1.17
N LYS A 64 -11.62 12.60 1.82
CA LYS A 64 -11.02 11.35 1.31
C LYS A 64 -11.56 10.99 -0.08
N GLU A 65 -12.86 11.17 -0.29
CA GLU A 65 -13.52 10.90 -1.57
C GLU A 65 -13.02 11.87 -2.67
N GLN A 66 -12.75 13.13 -2.31
CA GLN A 66 -12.16 14.09 -3.25
C GLN A 66 -10.71 13.73 -3.61
N ALA A 67 -9.95 13.17 -2.66
CA ALA A 67 -8.57 12.73 -2.89
C ALA A 67 -8.47 11.62 -3.95
N GLU A 68 -9.40 10.67 -3.97
CA GLU A 68 -9.42 9.53 -4.92
C GLU A 68 -9.55 9.95 -6.39
N HIS A 69 -10.18 11.11 -6.64
CA HIS A 69 -10.41 11.66 -7.97
C HIS A 69 -9.58 12.92 -8.27
N HIS A 70 -8.68 13.30 -7.36
CA HIS A 70 -7.89 14.51 -7.51
C HIS A 70 -6.88 14.37 -8.68
N PRO A 71 -6.68 15.41 -9.51
CA PRO A 71 -5.76 15.35 -10.66
C PRO A 71 -4.31 15.03 -10.28
N ASN A 72 -3.92 15.37 -9.05
CA ASN A 72 -2.57 15.13 -8.51
C ASN A 72 -2.51 13.93 -7.55
N LYS A 73 -3.44 12.97 -7.65
CA LYS A 73 -3.48 11.82 -6.72
C LYS A 73 -2.22 10.95 -6.72
N ASN A 74 -1.51 10.89 -7.85
CA ASN A 74 -0.27 10.10 -8.01
C ASN A 74 1.00 10.90 -7.62
N VAL A 75 0.87 12.08 -7.01
CA VAL A 75 2.04 12.88 -6.60
C VAL A 75 2.48 12.46 -5.20
N ILE A 76 3.56 11.67 -5.12
CA ILE A 76 4.18 11.26 -3.86
C ILE A 76 5.09 12.35 -3.27
N THR A 77 5.19 12.40 -1.95
CA THR A 77 5.98 13.37 -1.19
C THR A 77 7.18 12.76 -0.46
N ARG A 78 7.27 11.43 -0.40
CA ARG A 78 8.44 10.71 0.10
C ARG A 78 8.74 9.51 -0.78
N ALA A 79 10.01 9.31 -1.13
CA ALA A 79 10.48 8.16 -1.90
C ALA A 79 11.97 7.90 -1.65
N VAL A 80 12.37 6.64 -1.70
CA VAL A 80 13.77 6.21 -1.56
C VAL A 80 14.55 6.61 -2.79
N GLY A 81 15.69 7.29 -2.60
CA GLY A 81 16.62 7.66 -3.68
C GLY A 81 16.45 9.07 -4.25
N VAL A 82 15.38 9.78 -3.89
CA VAL A 82 15.15 11.17 -4.31
C VAL A 82 16.02 12.14 -3.49
N ASP A 83 15.96 12.00 -2.16
CA ASP A 83 16.76 12.79 -1.21
C ASP A 83 17.88 11.97 -0.56
N LYS A 84 18.89 12.66 -0.03
CA LYS A 84 20.02 12.03 0.69
C LYS A 84 19.61 11.34 1.99
N ARG A 85 18.49 11.75 2.57
CA ARG A 85 17.87 11.18 3.77
C ARG A 85 16.39 11.01 3.48
N ILE A 86 15.81 9.94 4.01
CA ILE A 86 14.39 9.67 3.91
C ILE A 86 13.82 9.52 5.31
N ASP A 87 12.68 10.17 5.54
CA ASP A 87 11.89 9.97 6.73
C ASP A 87 10.96 8.78 6.49
N ILE A 88 11.11 7.76 7.34
CA ILE A 88 10.35 6.51 7.30
C ILE A 88 9.31 6.55 8.42
N ASP A 89 8.08 6.19 8.09
CA ASP A 89 7.02 5.97 9.07
C ASP A 89 7.03 4.51 9.52
N TYR A 90 6.65 4.29 10.78
CA TYR A 90 6.72 2.99 11.44
C TYR A 90 5.44 2.68 12.19
N SER A 91 4.94 1.46 12.04
CA SER A 91 3.74 0.96 12.71
C SER A 91 3.96 -0.46 13.25
N GLU A 92 3.30 -0.76 14.37
CA GLU A 92 3.25 -2.11 14.94
C GLU A 92 1.79 -2.55 14.99
N VAL A 93 1.50 -3.78 14.54
CA VAL A 93 0.15 -4.35 14.56
C VAL A 93 0.23 -5.79 15.07
N GLU A 94 -0.56 -6.11 16.09
CA GLU A 94 -0.77 -7.48 16.52
C GLU A 94 -1.65 -8.20 15.48
N LEU A 95 -1.23 -9.37 15.02
CA LEU A 95 -1.95 -10.18 14.07
C LEU A 95 -2.73 -11.27 14.81
N ASP A 96 -4.04 -11.14 14.83
CA ASP A 96 -4.93 -12.14 15.41
C ASP A 96 -5.02 -13.40 14.54
N ASN A 97 -5.59 -14.47 15.10
CA ASN A 97 -5.97 -15.64 14.32
C ASN A 97 -6.97 -15.24 13.22
N ASN A 98 -6.76 -15.76 12.01
CA ASN A 98 -7.53 -15.45 10.79
C ASN A 98 -7.38 -14.01 10.28
N GLU A 99 -6.42 -13.24 10.80
CA GLU A 99 -6.08 -11.93 10.24
C GLU A 99 -5.07 -12.09 9.10
N THR A 100 -5.35 -11.44 7.98
CA THR A 100 -4.46 -11.40 6.82
C THR A 100 -3.83 -10.03 6.70
N LEU A 101 -2.51 -9.97 6.68
CA LEU A 101 -1.77 -8.76 6.34
C LEU A 101 -1.51 -8.72 4.83
N ILE A 102 -1.90 -7.64 4.18
CA ILE A 102 -1.68 -7.41 2.74
C ILE A 102 -0.75 -6.21 2.57
N LEU A 103 0.34 -6.40 1.84
CA LEU A 103 1.17 -5.31 1.32
C LEU A 103 0.92 -5.18 -0.18
N CYS A 104 0.77 -3.95 -0.67
CA CYS A 104 0.53 -3.72 -2.08
C CYS A 104 1.10 -2.40 -2.60
N THR A 105 1.28 -2.33 -3.93
CA THR A 105 1.47 -1.07 -4.64
C THR A 105 0.13 -0.37 -4.86
N ASP A 106 0.19 0.91 -5.21
CA ASP A 106 -0.96 1.71 -5.61
C ASP A 106 -1.70 1.12 -6.84
N GLY A 107 -0.99 0.36 -7.67
CA GLY A 107 -1.59 -0.47 -8.72
C GLY A 107 -2.67 -1.44 -8.23
N LEU A 108 -2.65 -1.87 -6.97
CA LEU A 108 -3.79 -2.58 -6.36
C LEU A 108 -4.82 -1.58 -5.83
N SER A 109 -4.41 -0.68 -4.93
CA SER A 109 -5.33 0.12 -4.12
C SER A 109 -6.07 1.20 -4.91
N ASN A 110 -5.60 1.56 -6.10
CA ASN A 110 -6.32 2.45 -7.03
C ASN A 110 -7.45 1.75 -7.80
N TYR A 111 -7.47 0.41 -7.82
CA TYR A 111 -8.36 -0.39 -8.66
C TYR A 111 -9.20 -1.41 -7.91
N VAL A 112 -8.87 -1.72 -6.65
CA VAL A 112 -9.58 -2.68 -5.82
C VAL A 112 -10.04 -1.98 -4.54
N THR A 113 -11.34 -1.98 -4.31
CA THR A 113 -11.94 -1.42 -3.09
C THR A 113 -11.78 -2.37 -1.89
N ASN A 114 -12.01 -1.87 -0.67
CA ASN A 114 -11.95 -2.68 0.54
C ASN A 114 -12.94 -3.87 0.50
N ASP A 115 -14.17 -3.65 0.04
CA ASP A 115 -15.19 -4.71 -0.06
C ASP A 115 -14.76 -5.82 -1.02
N GLU A 116 -14.14 -5.44 -2.13
CA GLU A 116 -13.60 -6.38 -3.10
C GLU A 116 -12.39 -7.15 -2.54
N MET A 117 -11.55 -6.48 -1.76
CA MET A 117 -10.42 -7.11 -1.08
C MET A 117 -10.91 -8.20 -0.12
N VAL A 118 -11.93 -7.90 0.70
CA VAL A 118 -12.60 -8.88 1.57
C VAL A 118 -13.16 -10.03 0.75
N GLU A 119 -13.87 -9.73 -0.34
CA GLU A 119 -14.48 -10.76 -1.20
C GLU A 119 -13.43 -11.74 -1.74
N ASP A 120 -12.27 -11.23 -2.14
CA ASP A 120 -11.20 -12.03 -2.74
C ASP A 120 -10.37 -12.82 -1.72
N ILE A 121 -10.53 -12.61 -0.42
CA ILE A 121 -9.78 -13.35 0.60
C ILE A 121 -10.65 -14.12 1.61
N LYS A 122 -11.97 -13.95 1.59
CA LYS A 122 -12.90 -14.56 2.58
C LYS A 122 -12.96 -16.10 2.60
N ASP A 123 -12.46 -16.79 1.58
CA ASP A 123 -12.60 -18.25 1.45
C ASP A 123 -11.50 -19.06 2.16
N GLY A 124 -10.51 -18.38 2.77
CA GLY A 124 -9.39 -19.02 3.48
C GLY A 124 -8.35 -19.68 2.57
N GLN A 125 -8.47 -19.59 1.25
CA GLN A 125 -7.50 -20.12 0.29
C GLN A 125 -6.30 -19.18 0.13
N TYR A 126 -5.51 -19.02 1.19
CA TYR A 126 -4.44 -18.02 1.29
C TYR A 126 -3.45 -18.03 0.12
N TYR A 127 -3.15 -19.21 -0.43
CA TYR A 127 -2.25 -19.39 -1.58
C TYR A 127 -2.75 -18.69 -2.86
N ALA A 128 -4.03 -18.36 -2.94
CA ALA A 128 -4.66 -17.73 -4.09
C ALA A 128 -4.97 -16.24 -3.87
N PHE A 129 -4.77 -15.69 -2.66
CA PHE A 129 -5.19 -14.32 -2.32
C PHE A 129 -4.52 -13.28 -3.21
N ALA A 130 -3.19 -13.29 -3.28
CA ALA A 130 -2.43 -12.34 -4.09
C ALA A 130 -2.82 -12.45 -5.58
N ASP A 131 -2.93 -13.67 -6.11
CA ASP A 131 -3.33 -13.93 -7.50
C ASP A 131 -4.73 -13.40 -7.83
N ARG A 132 -5.69 -13.56 -6.92
CA ARG A 132 -7.05 -13.06 -7.10
C ARG A 132 -7.10 -11.55 -7.09
N LEU A 133 -6.43 -10.92 -6.12
CA LEU A 133 -6.33 -9.46 -6.02
C LEU A 133 -5.68 -8.84 -7.25
N VAL A 134 -4.60 -9.43 -7.76
CA VAL A 134 -3.95 -9.00 -9.02
C VAL A 134 -4.91 -9.15 -10.21
N LYS A 135 -5.62 -10.27 -10.32
CA LYS A 135 -6.60 -10.49 -11.39
C LYS A 135 -7.75 -9.48 -11.32
N ARG A 136 -8.22 -9.16 -10.12
CA ARG A 136 -9.30 -8.18 -9.92
C ARG A 136 -8.85 -6.77 -10.30
N ALA A 137 -7.68 -6.33 -9.84
CA ALA A 137 -7.12 -5.03 -10.25
C ALA A 137 -6.98 -4.89 -11.77
N ASN A 138 -6.50 -5.95 -12.45
CA ASN A 138 -6.45 -5.97 -13.92
C ASN A 138 -7.84 -5.87 -14.56
N LYS A 139 -8.84 -6.57 -14.01
CA LYS A 139 -10.22 -6.51 -14.51
C LYS A 139 -10.85 -5.12 -14.32
N ASN A 140 -10.50 -4.43 -13.25
CA ASN A 140 -11.00 -3.09 -12.91
C ASN A 140 -10.28 -1.95 -13.67
N GLY A 141 -9.28 -2.27 -14.51
CA GLY A 141 -8.68 -1.33 -15.45
C GLY A 141 -7.19 -1.55 -15.68
N GLY A 142 -6.44 -2.02 -14.66
CA GLY A 142 -5.04 -2.42 -14.78
C GLY A 142 -4.11 -1.36 -15.37
N GLY A 143 -4.19 -0.11 -14.90
CA GLY A 143 -3.43 1.01 -15.48
C GLY A 143 -2.02 1.21 -14.91
N ASP A 144 -1.57 0.38 -13.97
CA ASP A 144 -0.24 0.45 -13.37
C ASP A 144 0.33 -0.95 -13.06
N ASN A 145 1.58 -1.02 -12.60
CA ASN A 145 2.21 -2.24 -12.12
C ASN A 145 1.59 -2.68 -10.78
N ILE A 146 1.02 -3.87 -10.77
CA ILE A 146 0.30 -4.43 -9.62
C ILE A 146 1.22 -5.43 -8.91
N THR A 147 1.57 -5.14 -7.67
CA THR A 147 2.29 -6.07 -6.79
C THR A 147 1.51 -6.25 -5.50
N VAL A 148 1.35 -7.49 -5.06
CA VAL A 148 0.63 -7.87 -3.85
C VAL A 148 1.40 -8.95 -3.10
N VAL A 149 1.50 -8.81 -1.78
CA VAL A 149 1.99 -9.83 -0.86
C VAL A 149 0.90 -10.03 0.19
N ALA A 150 0.52 -11.29 0.42
CA ALA A 150 -0.42 -11.66 1.47
C ALA A 150 0.28 -12.55 2.50
N ILE A 151 0.12 -12.23 3.78
CA ILE A 151 0.69 -12.95 4.91
C ILE A 151 -0.47 -13.35 5.82
N THR A 152 -0.57 -14.65 6.12
CA THR A 152 -1.55 -15.23 7.05
C THR A 152 -0.82 -16.10 8.07
N ASN A 153 -1.42 -16.24 9.25
CA ASN A 153 -1.07 -17.29 10.22
C ASN A 153 -1.70 -18.64 9.83
#